data_AF-B2A330-F1
#
_entry.id   AF-B2A330-F1
#
_cell.length_a   1.000
_cell.length_b   1.000
_cell.length_c   1.000
_cell.angle_alpha   90.00
_cell.angle_beta   90.00
_cell.angle_gamma   90.00
#
_symmetry.space_group_name_H-M   'P 1'
#
loop_
_entity.id
_entity.type
_entity.pdbx_description
1 polymer ?
#
loop_
_entity_poly.entity_id
_entity_poly.type
_entity_poly.pdbx_seq_one_letter_code
_entity_poly.pdbx_strand_id
1 'polypeptide(L)'
;MIIGPRVWKTGLAVTITIWLASLLQLEYAYLAAIAAIISLQPTITDSFIKGWERIQATAIGAIIALLMLFTLGNNPLLVGLAIIITILVCLKFGWTESINLACVTVAIIMTGGRDDTVSYAVHRATILPFLGIIVAVIINLLFSPPQHIETVKKSLRDLNEGIELLMMRVINSFLTCENYSQEHIDQLVDRIYHLHDEAKQKLAMYKNERGYKRYFGSKHKSFNEIDKMEKALELLWLIAQRVIDIQYVAEQRCNRLSGIRNPSTQYNDLLNSVQEFLFLTTSLEKNLLENFLESDDNRVEIISNQIEEITTLREELREKINNWQESHLGPAHIRSLIEIATLVYDLDQICNLLFQFQSLTQEKNEDTQ
;
A
#
# COMPACT_ATOMS: atom_id res chain seq x y z
N MET A 1 9.55 -20.36 -7.32
CA MET A 1 8.12 -20.16 -6.97
C MET A 1 7.98 -20.30 -5.46
N ILE A 2 7.85 -19.20 -4.73
CA ILE A 2 7.53 -19.26 -3.30
C ILE A 2 6.03 -19.51 -3.22
N ILE A 3 5.63 -20.66 -2.67
CA ILE A 3 4.21 -20.98 -2.47
C ILE A 3 3.68 -20.01 -1.41
N GLY A 4 2.83 -19.06 -1.84
CA GLY A 4 2.29 -18.05 -0.94
C GLY A 4 1.44 -18.68 0.18
N PRO A 5 1.40 -18.09 1.39
CA PRO A 5 0.64 -18.62 2.53
C PRO A 5 -0.84 -18.92 2.22
N ARG A 6 -1.42 -18.18 1.27
CA ARG A 6 -2.79 -18.37 0.77
C ARG A 6 -3.02 -19.75 0.16
N VAL A 7 -2.04 -20.29 -0.58
CA VAL A 7 -2.16 -21.59 -1.26
C VAL A 7 -2.31 -22.70 -0.22
N TRP A 8 -1.46 -22.68 0.82
CA TRP A 8 -1.54 -23.65 1.91
C TRP A 8 -2.85 -23.53 2.69
N LYS A 9 -3.25 -22.30 3.09
CA LYS A 9 -4.49 -22.06 3.82
C LYS A 9 -5.71 -22.58 3.06
N THR A 10 -5.72 -22.40 1.74
CA THR A 10 -6.82 -22.89 0.88
C THR A 10 -6.89 -24.41 0.86
N GLY A 11 -5.75 -25.09 0.65
CA GLY A 11 -5.71 -26.56 0.68
C GLY A 11 -6.12 -27.14 2.04
N LEU A 12 -5.70 -26.49 3.13
CA LEU A 12 -6.05 -26.89 4.49
C LEU A 12 -7.54 -26.65 4.81
N ALA A 13 -8.09 -25.50 4.42
CA ALA A 13 -9.52 -25.20 4.59
C ALA A 13 -10.40 -26.20 3.82
N VAL A 14 -10.03 -26.54 2.58
CA VAL A 14 -10.74 -27.56 1.78
C VAL A 14 -10.71 -28.93 2.46
N THR A 15 -9.53 -29.37 2.87
CA THR A 15 -9.35 -30.67 3.55
C THR A 15 -10.24 -30.78 4.79
N ILE A 16 -10.21 -29.75 5.65
CA ILE A 16 -11.00 -29.74 6.89
C ILE A 16 -12.50 -29.65 6.58
N THR A 17 -12.90 -28.87 5.58
CA THR A 17 -14.31 -28.75 5.18
C THR A 17 -14.87 -30.07 4.69
N ILE A 18 -14.14 -30.78 3.83
CA ILE A 18 -14.55 -32.10 3.31
C ILE A 18 -14.60 -33.11 4.45
N TRP A 19 -13.58 -33.11 5.32
CA TRP A 19 -13.53 -34.01 6.47
C TRP A 19 -14.73 -33.79 7.42
N LEU A 20 -15.03 -32.54 7.77
CA LEU A 20 -16.22 -32.22 8.59
C LEU A 20 -17.53 -32.55 7.89
N ALA A 21 -17.63 -32.30 6.58
CA ALA A 21 -18.83 -32.65 5.81
C ALA A 21 -19.06 -34.17 5.81
N SER A 22 -17.99 -34.97 5.70
CA SER A 22 -18.08 -36.43 5.77
C SER A 22 -18.48 -36.93 7.16
N LEU A 23 -17.98 -36.29 8.22
CA LEU A 23 -18.30 -36.63 9.61
C LEU A 23 -19.76 -36.33 9.95
N LEU A 24 -20.31 -35.25 9.39
CA LEU A 24 -21.72 -34.86 9.51
C LEU A 24 -22.64 -35.62 8.54
N GLN A 25 -22.11 -36.57 7.77
CA GLN A 25 -22.84 -37.34 6.75
C GLN A 25 -23.59 -36.45 5.75
N LEU A 26 -23.03 -35.26 5.46
CA LEU A 26 -23.62 -34.34 4.50
C LEU A 26 -23.39 -34.86 3.08
N GLU A 27 -24.47 -35.13 2.35
CA GLU A 27 -24.37 -35.41 0.92
C GLU A 27 -23.72 -34.20 0.22
N TYR A 28 -22.88 -34.47 -0.80
CA TYR A 28 -22.25 -33.45 -1.65
C TYR A 28 -21.23 -32.54 -0.96
N ALA A 29 -20.30 -33.14 -0.22
CA ALA A 29 -19.17 -32.44 0.43
C ALA A 29 -18.39 -31.49 -0.49
N TYR A 30 -18.37 -31.74 -1.82
CA TYR A 30 -17.71 -30.85 -2.78
C TYR A 30 -18.32 -29.44 -2.83
N LEU A 31 -19.62 -29.26 -2.56
CA LEU A 31 -20.25 -27.93 -2.53
C LEU A 31 -19.79 -27.12 -1.31
N ALA A 32 -19.63 -27.78 -0.16
CA ALA A 32 -19.05 -27.14 1.01
C ALA A 32 -17.59 -26.75 0.77
N ALA A 33 -16.81 -27.61 0.10
CA ALA A 33 -15.44 -27.30 -0.29
C ALA A 33 -15.35 -26.09 -1.24
N ILE A 34 -16.23 -26.02 -2.24
CA ILE A 34 -16.33 -24.84 -3.13
C ILE A 34 -16.66 -23.60 -2.30
N ALA A 35 -17.63 -23.68 -1.39
CA ALA A 35 -17.96 -22.56 -0.51
C ALA A 35 -16.76 -22.12 0.34
N ALA A 36 -15.97 -23.06 0.88
CA ALA A 36 -14.76 -22.75 1.64
C ALA A 36 -13.70 -22.04 0.78
N ILE A 37 -13.45 -22.51 -0.45
CA ILE A 37 -12.49 -21.89 -1.38
C ILE A 37 -12.86 -20.44 -1.67
N ILE A 38 -14.13 -20.19 -2.01
CA ILE A 38 -14.56 -18.85 -2.41
C ILE A 38 -14.72 -17.92 -1.19
N SER A 39 -14.98 -18.48 0.00
CA SER A 39 -15.06 -17.72 1.26
C SER A 39 -13.71 -17.45 1.90
N LEU A 40 -12.64 -18.15 1.48
CA LEU A 40 -11.29 -17.85 1.93
C LEU A 40 -10.77 -16.58 1.23
N GLN A 41 -10.73 -15.49 1.98
CA GLN A 41 -10.32 -14.18 1.52
C GLN A 41 -8.95 -13.81 2.13
N PRO A 42 -8.26 -12.79 1.60
CA PRO A 42 -6.99 -12.34 2.15
C PRO A 42 -7.09 -11.97 3.63
N THR A 43 -8.22 -11.39 4.04
CA THR A 43 -8.47 -10.93 5.42
C THR A 43 -9.60 -11.72 6.07
N ILE A 44 -9.56 -11.87 7.40
CA ILE A 44 -10.59 -12.56 8.19
C ILE A 44 -11.95 -11.87 8.02
N THR A 45 -11.94 -10.55 7.93
CA THR A 45 -13.13 -9.71 7.80
C THR A 45 -13.80 -9.87 6.46
N ASP A 46 -13.03 -9.87 5.38
CA ASP A 46 -13.58 -10.10 4.05
C ASP A 46 -14.15 -11.52 3.96
N SER A 47 -13.50 -12.50 4.59
CA SER A 47 -14.04 -13.86 4.70
C SER A 47 -15.40 -13.90 5.41
N PHE A 48 -15.56 -13.11 6.48
CA PHE A 48 -16.81 -13.06 7.25
C PHE A 48 -17.91 -12.27 6.53
N ILE A 49 -17.64 -11.04 6.09
CA ILE A 49 -18.63 -10.16 5.42
C ILE A 49 -19.09 -10.81 4.12
N LYS A 50 -18.16 -11.20 3.25
CA LYS A 50 -18.51 -11.87 1.99
C LYS A 50 -19.12 -13.24 2.24
N GLY A 51 -18.70 -13.95 3.28
CA GLY A 51 -19.35 -15.19 3.72
C GLY A 51 -20.82 -14.96 4.07
N TRP A 52 -21.12 -13.89 4.81
CA TRP A 52 -22.49 -13.53 5.17
C TRP A 52 -23.34 -13.16 3.96
N GLU A 53 -22.81 -12.33 3.06
CA GLU A 53 -23.47 -12.00 1.79
C GLU A 53 -23.77 -13.25 0.95
N ARG A 54 -22.85 -14.22 0.95
CA ARG A 54 -23.05 -15.50 0.24
C ARG A 54 -24.24 -16.26 0.80
N ILE A 55 -24.36 -16.39 2.12
CA ILE A 55 -25.48 -17.09 2.77
C ILE A 55 -26.81 -16.43 2.37
N GLN A 56 -26.86 -15.11 2.39
CA GLN A 56 -28.05 -14.37 2.00
C GLN A 56 -28.38 -14.55 0.51
N ALA A 57 -27.38 -14.43 -0.36
CA ALA A 57 -27.55 -14.58 -1.81
C ALA A 57 -28.00 -16.01 -2.19
N THR A 58 -27.39 -17.05 -1.61
CA THR A 58 -27.78 -18.45 -1.87
C THR A 58 -29.14 -18.78 -1.28
N ALA A 59 -29.49 -18.22 -0.11
CA ALA A 59 -30.84 -18.35 0.47
C ALA A 59 -31.91 -17.72 -0.43
N ILE A 60 -31.69 -16.49 -0.93
CA ILE A 60 -32.61 -15.84 -1.87
C ILE A 60 -32.72 -16.64 -3.16
N GLY A 61 -31.60 -17.09 -3.73
CA GLY A 61 -31.60 -17.93 -4.93
C GLY A 61 -32.42 -19.21 -4.72
N ALA A 62 -32.30 -19.85 -3.56
CA ALA A 62 -33.09 -21.03 -3.22
C ALA A 62 -34.59 -20.75 -3.07
N ILE A 63 -34.97 -19.62 -2.46
CA ILE A 63 -36.37 -19.20 -2.36
C ILE A 63 -36.96 -19.00 -3.77
N ILE A 64 -36.25 -18.28 -4.65
CA ILE A 64 -36.67 -18.05 -6.03
C ILE A 64 -36.79 -19.39 -6.78
N ALA A 65 -35.81 -20.27 -6.63
CA ALA A 65 -35.81 -21.59 -7.25
C ALA A 65 -37.00 -22.45 -6.81
N LEU A 66 -37.30 -22.49 -5.51
CA LEU A 66 -38.46 -23.22 -4.97
C LEU A 66 -39.78 -22.62 -5.48
N LEU A 67 -39.93 -21.30 -5.46
CA LEU A 67 -41.14 -20.63 -5.96
C LEU A 67 -41.39 -20.95 -7.44
N MET A 68 -40.35 -20.85 -8.27
CA MET A 68 -40.44 -21.15 -9.70
C MET A 68 -40.74 -22.63 -9.95
N LEU A 69 -40.09 -23.52 -9.20
CA LEU A 69 -40.27 -24.96 -9.32
C LEU A 69 -41.70 -25.40 -8.96
N PHE A 70 -42.28 -24.87 -7.87
CA PHE A 70 -43.64 -25.21 -7.45
C PHE A 70 -44.74 -24.60 -8.33
N THR A 71 -44.49 -23.45 -8.95
CA THR A 71 -45.51 -22.73 -9.74
C THR A 71 -45.47 -23.06 -11.23
N LEU A 72 -44.27 -23.18 -11.82
CA LEU A 72 -44.08 -23.30 -13.26
C LEU A 72 -43.35 -24.59 -13.67
N GLY A 73 -42.74 -25.32 -12.73
CA GLY A 73 -41.98 -26.54 -12.99
C GLY A 73 -40.50 -26.28 -13.33
N ASN A 74 -39.83 -27.28 -13.92
CA ASN A 74 -38.37 -27.31 -14.10
C ASN A 74 -37.88 -27.17 -15.56
N ASN A 75 -38.64 -26.51 -16.44
CA ASN A 75 -38.22 -26.33 -17.84
C ASN A 75 -36.93 -25.49 -17.96
N PRO A 76 -36.03 -25.79 -18.92
CA PRO A 76 -34.77 -25.03 -19.08
C PRO A 76 -34.96 -23.51 -19.21
N LEU A 77 -36.03 -23.07 -19.88
CA LEU A 77 -36.38 -21.65 -20.01
C LEU A 77 -36.72 -21.01 -18.64
N LEU A 78 -37.39 -21.76 -17.76
CA LEU A 78 -37.76 -21.30 -16.42
C LEU A 78 -36.56 -21.24 -15.49
N VAL A 79 -35.60 -22.16 -15.64
CA VAL A 79 -34.32 -22.10 -14.91
C VAL A 79 -33.55 -20.84 -15.29
N GLY A 80 -33.46 -20.54 -16.60
CA GLY A 80 -32.84 -19.30 -17.07
C GLY A 80 -33.54 -18.05 -16.52
N LEU A 81 -34.88 -18.04 -16.52
CA LEU A 81 -35.66 -16.94 -15.95
C LEU A 81 -35.42 -16.76 -14.46
N ALA A 82 -35.39 -17.85 -13.68
CA ALA A 82 -35.11 -17.82 -12.25
C ALA A 82 -33.71 -17.26 -11.93
N ILE A 83 -32.71 -17.60 -12.76
CA ILE A 83 -31.35 -17.04 -12.66
C ILE A 83 -31.36 -15.54 -12.93
N ILE A 84 -32.04 -15.08 -13.99
CA ILE A 84 -32.15 -13.64 -14.30
C ILE A 84 -32.76 -12.88 -13.13
N ILE A 85 -33.85 -13.39 -12.56
CA ILE A 85 -34.50 -12.78 -11.39
C ILE A 85 -33.52 -12.73 -10.21
N THR A 86 -32.79 -13.82 -9.96
CA THR A 86 -31.81 -13.89 -8.87
C THR A 86 -30.68 -12.87 -9.06
N ILE A 87 -30.16 -12.70 -10.27
CA ILE A 87 -29.14 -11.69 -10.60
C ILE A 87 -29.67 -10.29 -10.27
N LEU A 88 -30.88 -9.95 -10.71
CA LEU A 88 -31.48 -8.64 -10.47
C LEU A 88 -31.65 -8.36 -8.97
N VAL A 89 -32.07 -9.37 -8.20
CA VAL A 89 -32.22 -9.24 -6.74
C VAL A 89 -30.86 -9.04 -6.06
N CYS A 90 -29.85 -9.84 -6.41
CA CYS A 90 -28.50 -9.69 -5.85
C CYS A 90 -27.87 -8.33 -6.20
N LEU A 91 -28.08 -7.83 -7.42
CA LEU A 91 -27.63 -6.48 -7.82
C LEU A 91 -28.30 -5.38 -7.00
N LYS A 92 -29.61 -5.52 -6.72
CA LYS A 92 -30.35 -4.57 -5.89
C LYS A 92 -29.81 -4.49 -4.45
N PHE A 93 -29.31 -5.61 -3.91
CA PHE A 93 -28.70 -5.66 -2.58
C PHE A 93 -27.18 -5.39 -2.56
N GLY A 94 -26.55 -5.22 -3.73
CA GLY A 94 -25.11 -4.97 -3.84
C GLY A 94 -24.22 -6.21 -3.70
N TRP A 95 -24.76 -7.43 -3.71
CA TRP A 95 -24.02 -8.68 -3.50
C TRP A 95 -23.32 -9.20 -4.78
N THR A 96 -22.58 -8.34 -5.47
CA THR A 96 -22.01 -8.61 -6.80
C THR A 96 -21.10 -9.85 -6.83
N GLU A 97 -20.28 -10.04 -5.79
CA GLU A 97 -19.37 -11.20 -5.68
C GLU A 97 -20.09 -12.53 -5.38
N SER A 98 -21.34 -12.48 -4.93
CA SER A 98 -22.13 -13.66 -4.54
C SER A 98 -23.12 -14.10 -5.61
N ILE A 99 -23.30 -13.31 -6.68
CA ILE A 99 -24.21 -13.60 -7.80
C ILE A 99 -23.94 -14.99 -8.39
N ASN A 100 -22.68 -15.29 -8.72
CA ASN A 100 -22.32 -16.55 -9.38
C ASN A 100 -22.72 -17.76 -8.54
N LEU A 101 -22.49 -17.70 -7.22
CA LEU A 101 -22.83 -18.79 -6.32
C LEU A 101 -24.34 -18.95 -6.18
N ALA A 102 -25.09 -17.84 -6.06
CA ALA A 102 -26.55 -17.87 -6.02
C ALA A 102 -27.16 -18.47 -7.31
N CYS A 103 -26.61 -18.14 -8.48
CA CYS A 103 -27.04 -18.71 -9.76
C CYS A 103 -26.79 -20.23 -9.83
N VAL A 104 -25.62 -20.67 -9.35
CA VAL A 104 -25.31 -22.11 -9.24
C VAL A 104 -26.29 -22.80 -8.31
N THR A 105 -26.64 -22.19 -7.17
CA THR A 105 -27.66 -22.73 -6.26
C THR A 105 -29.03 -22.89 -6.93
N VAL A 106 -29.48 -21.88 -7.69
CA VAL A 106 -30.75 -21.96 -8.46
C VAL A 106 -30.73 -23.12 -9.45
N ALA A 107 -29.65 -23.23 -10.23
CA ALA A 107 -29.50 -24.30 -11.21
C ALA A 107 -29.55 -25.69 -10.55
N ILE A 108 -28.82 -25.88 -9.44
CA ILE A 108 -28.76 -27.15 -8.71
C ILE A 108 -30.11 -27.53 -8.10
N ILE A 109 -30.87 -26.57 -7.58
CA ILE A 109 -32.18 -26.83 -6.96
C ILE A 109 -33.21 -27.19 -8.04
N MET A 110 -33.32 -26.39 -9.11
CA MET A 110 -34.36 -26.62 -10.12
C MET A 110 -34.08 -27.84 -11.02
N THR A 111 -32.82 -28.24 -11.21
CA THR A 111 -32.45 -29.44 -11.98
C THR A 111 -32.35 -30.71 -11.13
N GLY A 112 -32.33 -30.59 -9.80
CA GLY A 112 -32.01 -31.68 -8.89
C GLY A 112 -33.08 -32.77 -8.76
N GLY A 113 -34.35 -32.49 -9.10
CA GLY A 113 -35.44 -33.48 -9.22
C GLY A 113 -35.58 -34.47 -8.04
N ARG A 114 -35.76 -33.98 -6.80
CA ARG A 114 -35.88 -34.83 -5.60
C ARG A 114 -37.28 -34.76 -4.97
N ASP A 115 -37.76 -35.88 -4.44
CA ASP A 115 -39.07 -36.03 -3.78
C ASP A 115 -39.24 -35.12 -2.55
N ASP A 116 -38.15 -34.80 -1.84
CA ASP A 116 -38.14 -33.86 -0.71
C ASP A 116 -37.46 -32.54 -1.09
N THR A 117 -38.10 -31.81 -2.00
CA THR A 117 -37.55 -30.63 -2.69
C THR A 117 -37.20 -29.49 -1.72
N VAL A 118 -37.96 -29.31 -0.64
CA VAL A 118 -37.74 -28.22 0.34
C VAL A 118 -36.53 -28.53 1.22
N SER A 119 -36.46 -29.73 1.80
CA SER A 119 -35.30 -30.18 2.59
C SER A 119 -34.02 -30.12 1.76
N TYR A 120 -34.10 -30.56 0.50
CA TYR A 120 -33.00 -30.48 -0.45
C TYR A 120 -32.51 -29.04 -0.68
N ALA A 121 -33.42 -28.09 -0.92
CA ALA A 121 -33.08 -26.70 -1.12
C ALA A 121 -32.42 -26.06 0.12
N VAL A 122 -32.91 -26.37 1.32
CA VAL A 122 -32.33 -25.86 2.58
C VAL A 122 -30.90 -26.37 2.80
N HIS A 123 -30.65 -27.66 2.56
CA HIS A 123 -29.30 -28.21 2.66
C HIS A 123 -28.33 -27.54 1.68
N ARG A 124 -28.79 -27.25 0.46
CA ARG A 124 -28.02 -26.60 -0.60
C ARG A 124 -27.74 -25.12 -0.36
N ALA A 125 -28.73 -24.40 0.11
CA ALA A 125 -28.68 -22.95 0.24
C ALA A 125 -27.96 -22.48 1.49
N THR A 126 -28.04 -23.28 2.57
CA THR A 126 -27.69 -22.83 3.91
C THR A 126 -26.64 -23.71 4.56
N ILE A 127 -26.91 -25.01 4.74
CA ILE A 127 -26.04 -25.88 5.55
C ILE A 127 -24.65 -26.06 4.93
N LEU A 128 -24.59 -26.37 3.63
CA LEU A 128 -23.32 -26.59 2.92
C LEU A 128 -22.46 -25.30 2.82
N PRO A 129 -22.99 -24.14 2.37
CA PRO A 129 -22.23 -22.89 2.36
C PRO A 129 -21.78 -22.46 3.75
N PHE A 130 -22.63 -22.60 4.76
CA PHE A 130 -22.33 -22.20 6.13
C PHE A 130 -21.15 -22.97 6.72
N LEU A 131 -21.10 -24.29 6.50
CA LEU A 131 -19.95 -25.11 6.90
C LEU A 131 -18.65 -24.60 6.25
N GLY A 132 -18.66 -24.38 4.94
CA GLY A 132 -17.50 -23.89 4.21
C GLY A 132 -17.04 -22.51 4.67
N ILE A 133 -17.97 -21.60 4.95
CA ILE A 133 -17.69 -20.26 5.45
C ILE A 133 -17.08 -20.33 6.86
N ILE A 134 -17.66 -21.12 7.77
CA ILE A 134 -17.13 -21.27 9.12
C ILE A 134 -15.70 -21.78 9.08
N VAL A 135 -15.44 -22.84 8.32
CA VAL A 135 -14.08 -23.39 8.21
C VAL A 135 -13.14 -22.36 7.59
N ALA A 136 -13.54 -21.66 6.53
CA ALA A 136 -12.73 -20.62 5.92
C ALA A 136 -12.39 -19.50 6.93
N VAL A 137 -13.35 -19.03 7.72
CA VAL A 137 -13.13 -18.02 8.76
C VAL A 137 -12.20 -18.54 9.86
N ILE A 138 -12.40 -19.78 10.34
CA ILE A 138 -11.54 -20.40 11.37
C ILE A 138 -10.10 -20.55 10.88
N ILE A 139 -9.89 -21.03 9.65
CA ILE A 139 -8.55 -21.17 9.07
C ILE A 139 -7.92 -19.81 8.84
N ASN A 140 -8.70 -18.82 8.40
CA ASN A 140 -8.19 -17.47 8.26
C ASN A 140 -7.80 -16.88 9.63
N LEU A 141 -8.55 -17.19 10.69
CA LEU A 141 -8.27 -16.75 12.06
C LEU A 141 -7.03 -17.42 12.66
N LEU A 142 -6.89 -18.74 12.53
CA LEU A 142 -5.77 -19.50 13.10
C LEU A 142 -4.44 -19.21 12.41
N PHE A 143 -4.47 -18.88 11.13
CA PHE A 143 -3.27 -18.71 10.31
C PHE A 143 -3.04 -17.25 9.86
N SER A 144 -3.80 -16.27 10.35
CA SER A 144 -3.49 -14.83 10.20
C SER A 144 -2.92 -14.28 11.51
N PRO A 145 -1.79 -13.54 11.45
CA PRO A 145 -1.60 -12.41 10.54
C PRO A 145 -0.48 -12.69 9.51
N PRO A 146 -0.69 -12.37 8.22
CA PRO A 146 0.43 -12.17 7.33
C PRO A 146 1.29 -11.04 7.91
N GLN A 147 2.61 -11.07 7.70
CA GLN A 147 3.54 -10.03 8.12
C GLN A 147 3.34 -8.75 7.28
N HIS A 148 2.14 -8.16 7.35
CA HIS A 148 1.77 -6.95 6.64
C HIS A 148 2.63 -5.78 7.09
N ILE A 149 3.01 -5.75 8.37
CA ILE A 149 3.89 -4.72 8.88
C ILE A 149 5.27 -4.78 8.19
N GLU A 150 5.86 -5.96 8.04
CA GLU A 150 7.16 -6.12 7.38
C GLU A 150 7.10 -5.81 5.88
N THR A 151 5.96 -6.10 5.24
CA THR A 151 5.75 -5.72 3.83
C THR A 151 5.56 -4.21 3.66
N VAL A 152 4.90 -3.53 4.62
CA VAL A 152 4.81 -2.07 4.65
C VAL A 152 6.18 -1.44 4.90
N LYS A 153 6.91 -1.91 5.93
CA LYS A 153 8.28 -1.46 6.23
C LYS A 153 9.18 -1.60 5.00
N LYS A 154 9.14 -2.75 4.33
CA LYS A 154 9.87 -2.99 3.09
C LYS A 154 9.49 -1.98 1.99
N SER A 155 8.20 -1.73 1.77
CA SER A 155 7.79 -0.74 0.76
C SER A 155 8.23 0.70 1.08
N LEU A 156 8.32 1.06 2.37
CA LEU A 156 8.89 2.36 2.77
C LEU A 156 10.39 2.42 2.47
N ARG A 157 11.14 1.34 2.72
CA ARG A 157 12.55 1.22 2.32
C ARG A 157 12.72 1.33 0.81
N ASP A 158 11.95 0.57 0.04
CA ASP A 158 12.03 0.56 -1.42
C ASP A 158 11.76 1.97 -1.99
N LEU A 159 10.78 2.70 -1.43
CA LEU A 159 10.49 4.09 -1.79
C LEU A 159 11.67 5.02 -1.47
N ASN A 160 12.20 4.94 -0.25
CA ASN A 160 13.33 5.75 0.20
C ASN A 160 14.60 5.51 -0.62
N GLU A 161 14.88 4.26 -0.98
CA GLU A 161 15.99 3.93 -1.91
C GLU A 161 15.78 4.61 -3.27
N GLY A 162 14.54 4.67 -3.77
CA GLY A 162 14.21 5.40 -4.99
C GLY A 162 14.50 6.91 -4.87
N ILE A 163 14.11 7.51 -3.75
CA ILE A 163 14.37 8.94 -3.44
C ILE A 163 15.88 9.20 -3.34
N GLU A 164 16.61 8.37 -2.60
CA GLU A 164 18.08 8.44 -2.43
C GLU A 164 18.79 8.40 -3.79
N LEU A 165 18.39 7.46 -4.66
CA LEU A 165 18.95 7.35 -6.02
C LEU A 165 18.66 8.59 -6.87
N LEU A 166 17.43 9.12 -6.81
CA LEU A 166 17.07 10.33 -7.53
C LEU A 166 17.87 11.53 -7.01
N MET A 167 17.98 11.69 -5.69
CA MET A 167 18.72 12.79 -5.04
C MET A 167 20.20 12.76 -5.43
N MET A 168 20.85 11.58 -5.42
CA MET A 168 22.22 11.42 -5.93
C MET A 168 22.34 11.78 -7.41
N ARG A 169 21.32 11.52 -8.21
CA ARG A 169 21.31 11.88 -9.64
C ARG A 169 21.17 13.39 -9.83
N VAL A 170 20.31 14.04 -9.04
CA VAL A 170 20.14 15.51 -9.01
C VAL A 170 21.46 16.18 -8.67
N ILE A 171 22.16 15.71 -7.64
CA ILE A 171 23.49 16.20 -7.25
C ILE A 171 24.43 16.13 -8.46
N ASN A 172 24.62 14.95 -9.03
CA ASN A 172 25.55 14.77 -10.14
C ASN A 172 25.18 15.63 -11.36
N SER A 173 23.89 15.71 -11.69
CA SER A 173 23.36 16.57 -12.76
C SER A 173 23.75 18.03 -12.54
N PHE A 174 23.47 18.57 -11.35
CA PHE A 174 23.74 19.97 -11.02
C PHE A 174 25.23 20.32 -11.05
N LEU A 175 26.12 19.35 -10.82
CA LEU A 175 27.56 19.60 -10.76
C LEU A 175 28.26 19.53 -12.09
N THR A 176 28.02 18.45 -12.84
CA THR A 176 28.83 18.14 -14.01
C THR A 176 28.14 18.59 -15.29
N CYS A 177 26.79 18.57 -15.31
CA CYS A 177 25.98 18.62 -16.53
C CYS A 177 26.46 17.66 -17.63
N GLU A 178 27.30 16.68 -17.30
CA GLU A 178 27.85 15.66 -18.19
C GLU A 178 27.07 14.35 -17.97
N ASN A 179 26.79 13.64 -19.06
CA ASN A 179 26.06 12.35 -19.03
C ASN A 179 24.64 12.41 -18.41
N TYR A 180 23.95 13.55 -18.53
CA TYR A 180 22.52 13.67 -18.22
C TYR A 180 21.73 12.81 -19.22
N SER A 181 20.99 11.83 -18.72
CA SER A 181 20.08 11.02 -19.53
C SER A 181 18.69 11.20 -18.96
N GLN A 182 17.94 12.08 -19.62
CA GLN A 182 16.58 12.44 -19.24
C GLN A 182 15.69 11.21 -19.14
N GLU A 183 15.80 10.30 -20.11
CA GLU A 183 15.07 9.03 -20.11
C GLU A 183 15.30 8.20 -18.83
N HIS A 184 16.53 8.09 -18.34
CA HIS A 184 16.78 7.36 -17.09
C HIS A 184 16.21 8.06 -15.85
N ILE A 185 16.16 9.39 -15.85
CA ILE A 185 15.56 10.17 -14.76
C ILE A 185 14.05 10.01 -14.77
N ASP A 186 13.42 10.13 -15.94
CA ASP A 186 11.99 9.94 -16.10
C ASP A 186 11.57 8.54 -15.62
N GLN A 187 12.35 7.50 -15.98
CA GLN A 187 12.15 6.15 -15.47
C GLN A 187 12.27 6.04 -13.94
N LEU A 188 13.20 6.77 -13.31
CA LEU A 188 13.33 6.80 -11.86
C LEU A 188 12.14 7.51 -11.19
N VAL A 189 11.68 8.63 -11.77
CA VAL A 189 10.52 9.37 -11.29
C VAL A 189 9.25 8.49 -11.39
N ASP A 190 9.02 7.85 -12.54
CA ASP A 190 7.91 6.91 -12.72
C ASP A 190 7.97 5.75 -11.73
N ARG A 191 9.17 5.22 -11.47
CA ARG A 191 9.39 4.18 -10.46
C ARG A 191 9.03 4.67 -9.06
N ILE A 192 9.40 5.90 -8.67
CA ILE A 192 9.04 6.48 -7.37
C ILE A 192 7.51 6.62 -7.23
N TYR A 193 6.82 7.08 -8.27
CA TYR A 193 5.35 7.13 -8.28
C TYR A 193 4.73 5.74 -8.07
N HIS A 194 5.23 4.71 -8.76
CA HIS A 194 4.78 3.34 -8.60
C HIS A 194 5.04 2.80 -7.20
N LEU A 195 6.25 3.01 -6.65
CA LEU A 195 6.62 2.58 -5.30
C LEU A 195 5.75 3.24 -4.22
N HIS A 196 5.45 4.52 -4.39
CA HIS A 196 4.54 5.23 -3.49
C HIS A 196 3.12 4.65 -3.52
N ASP A 197 2.56 4.36 -4.71
CA ASP A 197 1.23 3.74 -4.80
C ASP A 197 1.23 2.31 -4.20
N GLU A 198 2.28 1.53 -4.45
CA GLU A 198 2.44 0.20 -3.86
C GLU A 198 2.51 0.26 -2.32
N ALA A 199 3.28 1.19 -1.76
CA ALA A 199 3.37 1.41 -0.32
C ALA A 199 2.00 1.81 0.27
N LYS A 200 1.28 2.70 -0.40
CA LYS A 200 -0.07 3.14 -0.01
C LYS A 200 -1.07 1.99 -0.02
N GLN A 201 -1.05 1.14 -1.06
CA GLN A 201 -1.93 -0.03 -1.15
C GLN A 201 -1.63 -1.04 -0.02
N LYS A 202 -0.35 -1.34 0.24
CA LYS A 202 0.06 -2.25 1.33
C LYS A 202 -0.36 -1.70 2.70
N LEU A 203 -0.19 -0.40 2.93
CA LEU A 203 -0.61 0.25 4.16
C LEU A 203 -2.15 0.22 4.33
N ALA A 204 -2.91 0.43 3.25
CA ALA A 204 -4.36 0.33 3.28
C ALA A 204 -4.84 -1.10 3.61
N MET A 205 -4.19 -2.13 3.05
CA MET A 205 -4.46 -3.53 3.41
C MET A 205 -4.19 -3.77 4.90
N TYR A 206 -3.04 -3.31 5.41
CA TYR A 206 -2.68 -3.42 6.83
C TYR A 206 -3.68 -2.70 7.75
N LYS A 207 -4.12 -1.50 7.37
CA LYS A 207 -5.12 -0.70 8.09
C LYS A 207 -6.47 -1.41 8.15
N ASN A 208 -6.93 -1.99 7.04
CA ASN A 208 -8.18 -2.73 6.98
C ASN A 208 -8.18 -3.97 7.88
N GLU A 209 -7.06 -4.71 7.94
CA GLU A 209 -6.93 -5.87 8.83
C GLU A 209 -7.00 -5.49 10.32
N ARG A 210 -6.36 -4.40 10.72
CA ARG A 210 -6.27 -3.97 12.12
C ARG A 210 -7.48 -3.15 12.57
N GLY A 211 -8.13 -2.41 11.67
CA GLY A 211 -9.32 -1.60 11.94
C GLY A 211 -10.51 -2.39 12.50
N TYR A 212 -10.61 -3.69 12.21
CA TYR A 212 -11.68 -4.56 12.69
C TYR A 212 -11.36 -5.35 13.98
N LYS A 213 -10.10 -5.43 14.44
CA LYS A 213 -9.79 -5.88 15.83
C LYS A 213 -10.48 -5.00 16.88
N ARG A 214 -10.93 -3.81 16.49
CA ARG A 214 -11.77 -2.87 17.24
C ARG A 214 -13.13 -3.44 17.64
N TYR A 215 -13.74 -4.32 16.83
CA TYR A 215 -15.01 -4.97 17.16
C TYR A 215 -14.85 -6.12 18.17
N PHE A 216 -13.65 -6.69 18.30
CA PHE A 216 -13.33 -7.80 19.21
C PHE A 216 -12.48 -7.40 20.43
N GLY A 217 -12.43 -6.11 20.78
CA GLY A 217 -12.03 -5.66 22.12
C GLY A 217 -10.54 -5.42 22.41
N SER A 218 -9.65 -5.41 21.41
CA SER A 218 -8.22 -5.12 21.65
C SER A 218 -7.93 -3.61 21.52
N LYS A 219 -7.73 -2.94 22.67
CA LYS A 219 -7.61 -1.47 22.81
C LYS A 219 -6.24 -0.88 22.41
N HIS A 220 -6.31 0.29 21.78
CA HIS A 220 -5.35 1.40 21.68
C HIS A 220 -3.96 1.23 21.03
N LYS A 221 -3.10 0.27 21.41
CA LYS A 221 -1.66 0.32 21.00
C LYS A 221 -1.44 0.13 19.49
N SER A 222 -2.36 -0.57 18.83
CA SER A 222 -2.27 -0.93 17.41
C SER A 222 -2.58 0.20 16.42
N PHE A 223 -3.27 1.26 16.82
CA PHE A 223 -3.69 2.33 15.90
C PHE A 223 -2.58 3.39 15.76
N ASN A 224 -1.83 3.63 16.84
CA ASN A 224 -0.71 4.57 16.82
C ASN A 224 0.40 4.14 15.84
N GLU A 225 0.68 2.83 15.74
CA GLU A 225 1.65 2.31 14.75
C GLU A 225 1.23 2.58 13.30
N ILE A 226 -0.06 2.43 12.98
CA ILE A 226 -0.59 2.64 11.62
C ILE A 226 -0.57 4.11 11.26
N ASP A 227 -1.04 4.97 12.18
CA ASP A 227 -1.04 6.42 11.97
C ASP A 227 0.40 6.94 11.82
N LYS A 228 1.36 6.40 12.60
CA LYS A 228 2.78 6.69 12.44
C LYS A 228 3.31 6.27 11.07
N MET A 229 2.95 5.08 10.57
CA MET A 229 3.35 4.64 9.22
C MET A 229 2.72 5.48 8.11
N GLU A 230 1.48 5.92 8.27
CA GLU A 230 0.78 6.80 7.33
C GLU A 230 1.48 8.16 7.24
N LYS A 231 1.82 8.74 8.40
CA LYS A 231 2.63 9.97 8.46
C LYS A 231 4.02 9.80 7.86
N ALA A 232 4.71 8.69 8.13
CA ALA A 232 6.03 8.41 7.55
C ALA A 232 5.97 8.33 6.02
N LEU A 233 4.96 7.66 5.46
CA LEU A 233 4.74 7.60 4.01
C LEU A 233 4.46 8.99 3.42
N GLU A 234 3.62 9.79 4.08
CA GLU A 234 3.31 11.16 3.66
C GLU A 234 4.58 12.04 3.65
N LEU A 235 5.41 11.97 4.69
CA LEU A 235 6.65 12.73 4.77
C LEU A 235 7.65 12.31 3.69
N LEU A 236 7.86 11.01 3.46
CA LEU A 236 8.71 10.51 2.36
C LEU A 236 8.19 10.98 1.00
N TRP A 237 6.87 10.97 0.80
CA TRP A 237 6.27 11.45 -0.44
C TRP A 237 6.51 12.96 -0.66
N LEU A 238 6.35 13.77 0.37
CA LEU A 238 6.62 15.21 0.30
C LEU A 238 8.11 15.48 0.00
N ILE A 239 9.03 14.71 0.59
CA ILE A 239 10.46 14.79 0.28
C ILE A 239 10.69 14.43 -1.20
N ALA A 240 10.11 13.32 -1.68
CA ALA A 240 10.22 12.91 -3.08
C ALA A 240 9.77 14.01 -4.05
N GLN A 241 8.64 14.68 -3.76
CA GLN A 241 8.14 15.80 -4.57
C GLN A 241 9.15 16.95 -4.64
N ARG A 242 9.78 17.31 -3.52
CA ARG A 242 10.83 18.35 -3.50
C ARG A 242 12.06 17.94 -4.28
N VAL A 243 12.49 16.68 -4.18
CA VAL A 243 13.62 16.18 -4.97
C VAL A 243 13.31 16.23 -6.47
N ILE A 244 12.07 15.92 -6.87
CA ILE A 244 11.60 16.05 -8.27
C ILE A 244 11.60 17.52 -8.72
N ASP A 245 11.16 18.45 -7.87
CA ASP A 245 11.20 19.89 -8.17
C ASP A 245 12.65 20.38 -8.40
N ILE A 246 13.59 19.99 -7.53
CA ILE A 246 15.02 20.30 -7.68
C ILE A 246 15.56 19.70 -8.98
N GLN A 247 15.17 18.46 -9.31
CA GLN A 247 15.61 17.81 -10.53
C GLN A 247 15.18 18.59 -11.77
N TYR A 248 13.95 19.08 -11.80
CA TYR A 248 13.46 19.91 -12.90
C TYR A 248 14.31 21.19 -13.05
N VAL A 249 14.65 21.86 -11.94
CA VAL A 249 15.54 23.04 -11.95
C VAL A 249 16.94 22.68 -12.46
N ALA A 250 17.51 21.56 -12.01
CA ALA A 250 18.82 21.09 -12.44
C ALA A 250 18.87 20.80 -13.95
N GLU A 251 17.81 20.21 -14.51
CA GLU A 251 17.67 19.98 -15.94
C GLU A 251 17.69 21.29 -16.75
N GLN A 252 16.86 22.26 -16.36
CA GLN A 252 16.77 23.55 -17.04
C GLN A 252 18.12 24.26 -17.06
N ARG A 253 18.87 24.13 -15.97
CA ARG A 253 20.23 24.65 -15.87
C ARG A 253 21.18 23.95 -16.84
N CYS A 254 21.19 22.61 -16.90
CA CYS A 254 22.11 21.88 -17.78
C CYS A 254 21.82 22.07 -19.27
N ASN A 255 20.54 22.15 -19.65
CA ASN A 255 20.14 22.50 -21.02
C ASN A 255 20.63 23.90 -21.44
N ARG A 256 20.84 24.81 -20.48
CA ARG A 256 21.30 26.18 -20.72
C ARG A 256 22.82 26.31 -20.72
N LEU A 257 23.52 25.61 -19.83
CA LEU A 257 24.98 25.73 -19.64
C LEU A 257 25.82 24.89 -20.61
N SER A 258 25.21 24.23 -21.59
CA SER A 258 25.91 23.52 -22.68
C SER A 258 26.79 24.48 -23.50
N GLY A 259 28.00 24.78 -23.00
CA GLY A 259 29.02 25.56 -23.71
C GLY A 259 29.68 26.71 -22.96
N ILE A 260 29.27 27.08 -21.73
CA ILE A 260 29.92 28.16 -20.95
C ILE A 260 30.54 27.58 -19.68
N ARG A 261 31.87 27.40 -19.71
CA ARG A 261 32.67 26.99 -18.54
C ARG A 261 33.61 28.11 -18.15
N ASN A 262 33.28 28.80 -17.06
CA ASN A 262 34.23 29.37 -16.10
C ASN A 262 33.43 29.95 -14.92
N PRO A 263 32.94 29.09 -14.00
CA PRO A 263 32.39 29.57 -12.74
C PRO A 263 33.48 30.30 -11.94
N SER A 264 33.13 31.41 -11.30
CA SER A 264 34.01 32.10 -10.37
C SER A 264 34.36 31.21 -9.17
N THR A 265 35.43 31.54 -8.46
CA THR A 265 35.81 30.80 -7.23
C THR A 265 34.69 30.81 -6.19
N GLN A 266 34.01 31.96 -6.00
CA GLN A 266 32.83 32.08 -5.12
C GLN A 266 31.68 31.15 -5.53
N TYR A 267 31.47 30.96 -6.83
CA TYR A 267 30.46 30.02 -7.32
C TYR A 267 30.81 28.56 -7.02
N ASN A 268 32.06 28.17 -7.20
CA ASN A 268 32.50 26.81 -6.87
C ASN A 268 32.40 26.54 -5.36
N ASP A 269 32.74 27.53 -4.52
CA ASP A 269 32.60 27.40 -3.07
C ASP A 269 31.14 27.23 -2.64
N LEU A 270 30.21 27.98 -3.25
CA LEU A 270 28.77 27.81 -2.99
C LEU A 270 28.26 26.45 -3.48
N LEU A 271 28.70 26.01 -4.67
CA LEU A 271 28.36 24.71 -5.24
C LEU A 271 28.79 23.57 -4.31
N ASN A 272 30.01 23.63 -3.77
CA ASN A 272 30.54 22.64 -2.84
C ASN A 272 29.72 22.57 -1.55
N SER A 273 29.34 23.71 -0.96
CA SER A 273 28.47 23.72 0.23
C SER A 273 27.08 23.16 -0.06
N VAL A 274 26.54 23.40 -1.25
CA VAL A 274 25.27 22.78 -1.68
C VAL A 274 25.39 21.26 -1.81
N GLN A 275 26.50 20.75 -2.35
CA GLN A 275 26.76 19.31 -2.43
C GLN A 275 26.79 18.65 -1.05
N GLU A 276 27.53 19.29 -0.13
CA GLU A 276 27.65 18.82 1.24
C GLU A 276 26.28 18.79 1.92
N PHE A 277 25.47 19.83 1.71
CA PHE A 277 24.12 19.91 2.26
C PHE A 277 23.19 18.83 1.70
N LEU A 278 23.26 18.56 0.39
CA LEU A 278 22.55 17.45 -0.25
C LEU A 278 22.98 16.08 0.29
N PHE A 279 24.28 15.88 0.48
CA PHE A 279 24.82 14.61 1.00
C PHE A 279 24.36 14.36 2.44
N LEU A 280 24.48 15.38 3.31
CA LEU A 280 24.06 15.28 4.71
C LEU A 280 22.56 15.03 4.83
N THR A 281 21.73 15.75 4.05
CA THR A 281 20.27 15.56 4.05
C THR A 281 19.86 14.17 3.57
N THR A 282 20.47 13.66 2.50
CA THR A 282 20.24 12.28 2.01
C THR A 282 20.61 11.23 3.08
N SER A 283 21.74 11.43 3.74
CA SER A 283 22.21 10.53 4.80
C SER A 283 21.30 10.58 6.04
N LEU A 284 20.83 11.77 6.42
CA LEU A 284 19.89 11.97 7.51
C LEU A 284 18.55 11.28 7.22
N GLU A 285 17.99 11.42 6.00
CA GLU A 285 16.76 10.75 5.57
C GLU A 285 16.85 9.23 5.78
N LYS A 286 17.93 8.62 5.28
CA LYS A 286 18.20 7.19 5.43
C LYS A 286 18.26 6.75 6.90
N ASN A 287 18.99 7.50 7.73
CA ASN A 287 19.13 7.17 9.14
C ASN A 287 17.82 7.34 9.92
N LEU A 288 17.05 8.37 9.62
CA LEU A 288 15.73 8.61 10.21
C LEU A 288 14.76 7.48 9.88
N LEU A 289 14.70 7.05 8.61
CA LEU A 289 13.84 5.94 8.22
C LEU A 289 14.27 4.64 8.90
N GLU A 290 15.56 4.27 8.86
CA GLU A 290 16.01 3.03 9.49
C GLU A 290 15.78 3.03 11.00
N ASN A 291 16.03 4.16 11.68
CA ASN A 291 15.72 4.29 13.10
C ASN A 291 14.19 4.19 13.35
N PHE A 292 13.36 4.77 12.48
CA PHE A 292 11.91 4.63 12.56
C PHE A 292 11.44 3.19 12.35
N LEU A 293 12.10 2.39 11.50
CA LEU A 293 11.68 1.02 11.20
C LEU A 293 12.17 0.00 12.24
N GLU A 294 13.41 0.10 12.69
CA GLU A 294 14.09 -0.90 13.53
C GLU A 294 14.56 -0.41 14.91
N SER A 295 14.37 0.86 15.27
CA SER A 295 14.73 1.47 16.57
C SER A 295 16.13 1.04 17.07
N ASP A 296 17.14 1.82 16.72
CA ASP A 296 18.55 1.55 17.07
C ASP A 296 19.12 2.74 17.86
N ASP A 297 19.42 2.53 19.14
CA ASP A 297 19.91 3.57 20.04
C ASP A 297 21.20 4.24 19.53
N ASN A 298 22.06 3.51 18.80
CA ASN A 298 23.28 4.07 18.22
C ASN A 298 22.99 5.10 17.12
N ARG A 299 21.84 4.98 16.44
CA ARG A 299 21.45 5.93 15.39
C ARG A 299 20.91 7.23 15.95
N VAL A 300 20.42 7.26 17.18
CA VAL A 300 19.88 8.47 17.80
C VAL A 300 20.97 9.54 17.94
N GLU A 301 22.16 9.16 18.39
CA GLU A 301 23.32 10.07 18.50
C GLU A 301 23.78 10.55 17.12
N ILE A 302 23.89 9.64 16.14
CA ILE A 302 24.26 9.96 14.76
C ILE A 302 23.27 10.98 14.16
N ILE A 303 21.97 10.74 14.29
CA ILE A 303 20.91 11.63 13.79
C ILE A 303 21.03 13.02 14.44
N SER A 304 21.24 13.07 15.76
CA SER A 304 21.39 14.34 16.48
C SER A 304 22.57 15.17 15.94
N ASN A 305 23.72 14.53 15.75
CA ASN A 305 24.92 15.20 15.22
C ASN A 305 24.70 15.69 13.78
N GLN A 306 24.08 14.88 12.93
CA GLN A 306 23.75 15.26 11.55
C GLN A 306 22.81 16.47 11.49
N ILE A 307 21.84 16.57 12.42
CA ILE A 307 20.91 17.70 12.47
C ILE A 307 21.65 18.99 12.86
N GLU A 308 22.59 18.93 13.79
CA GLU A 308 23.43 20.07 14.16
C GLU A 308 24.31 20.53 13.00
N GLU A 309 24.96 19.59 12.29
CA GLU A 309 25.76 19.87 11.09
C GLU A 309 24.92 20.51 9.99
N ILE A 310 23.75 19.95 9.67
CA ILE A 310 22.81 20.47 8.68
C ILE A 310 22.32 21.87 9.06
N THR A 311 22.04 22.11 10.34
CA THR A 311 21.58 23.43 10.82
C THR A 311 22.67 24.48 10.67
N THR A 312 23.92 24.12 10.97
CA THR A 312 25.07 25.02 10.80
C THR A 312 25.31 25.34 9.32
N LEU A 313 25.37 24.32 8.47
CA LEU A 313 25.59 24.48 7.04
C LEU A 313 24.48 25.26 6.34
N ARG A 314 23.23 25.11 6.80
CA ARG A 314 22.07 25.90 6.35
C ARG A 314 22.27 27.40 6.57
N GLU A 315 22.73 27.80 7.75
CA GLU A 315 22.99 29.21 8.06
C GLU A 315 24.18 29.75 7.28
N GLU A 316 25.27 28.97 7.16
CA GLU A 316 26.41 29.34 6.32
C GLU A 316 26.03 29.56 4.85
N LEU A 317 25.20 28.67 4.28
CA LEU A 317 24.69 28.81 2.91
C LEU A 317 23.85 30.07 2.74
N ARG A 318 22.99 30.39 3.70
CA ARG A 318 22.21 31.63 3.69
C ARG A 318 23.10 32.87 3.73
N GLU A 319 24.13 32.88 4.58
CA GLU A 319 25.09 33.98 4.63
C GLU A 319 25.87 34.11 3.31
N LYS A 320 26.34 33.00 2.73
CA LYS A 320 27.04 33.01 1.44
C LYS A 320 26.18 33.56 0.31
N ILE A 321 24.88 33.22 0.27
CA ILE A 321 23.93 33.75 -0.71
C ILE A 321 23.68 35.24 -0.48
N ASN A 322 23.46 35.67 0.77
CA ASN A 322 23.17 37.07 1.10
C ASN A 322 24.37 38.01 0.86
N ASN A 323 25.58 37.52 1.11
CA ASN A 323 26.82 38.27 0.95
C ASN A 323 27.41 38.15 -0.46
N TRP A 324 26.70 37.55 -1.41
CA TRP A 324 27.15 37.42 -2.78
C TRP A 324 27.26 38.79 -3.46
N GLN A 325 28.49 39.26 -3.65
CA GLN A 325 28.81 40.55 -4.28
C GLN A 325 29.78 40.36 -5.45
N GLU A 326 29.36 39.67 -6.51
CA GLU A 326 30.14 39.70 -7.75
C GLU A 326 30.05 41.09 -8.38
N SER A 327 31.22 41.70 -8.60
CA SER A 327 31.41 43.07 -9.10
C SER A 327 30.87 43.32 -10.51
N HIS A 328 30.44 42.27 -11.24
CA HIS A 328 29.83 42.35 -12.56
C HIS A 328 28.71 41.30 -12.75
N LEU A 329 27.51 41.59 -12.23
CA LEU A 329 26.31 40.77 -12.44
C LEU A 329 25.78 40.90 -13.88
N GLY A 330 26.37 40.14 -14.80
CA GLY A 330 25.74 39.88 -16.11
C GLY A 330 24.46 39.04 -15.95
N PRO A 331 23.52 39.05 -16.92
CA PRO A 331 22.24 38.31 -16.84
C PRO A 331 22.39 36.81 -16.54
N ALA A 332 23.50 36.20 -16.98
CA ALA A 332 23.80 34.79 -16.73
C ALA A 332 24.10 34.50 -15.25
N HIS A 333 24.81 35.40 -14.55
CA HIS A 333 25.17 35.27 -13.12
C HIS A 333 23.92 35.40 -12.23
N ILE A 334 23.05 36.36 -12.54
CA ILE A 334 21.76 36.54 -11.83
C ILE A 334 20.92 35.26 -11.91
N ARG A 335 20.84 34.64 -13.09
CA ARG A 335 20.03 33.43 -13.28
C ARG A 335 20.61 32.20 -12.58
N SER A 336 21.93 32.05 -12.57
CA SER A 336 22.60 30.97 -11.81
C SER A 336 22.44 31.15 -10.30
N LEU A 337 22.42 32.39 -9.81
CA LEU A 337 22.14 32.69 -8.40
C LEU A 337 20.70 32.36 -8.02
N ILE A 338 19.72 32.68 -8.90
CA ILE A 338 18.33 32.28 -8.72
C ILE A 338 18.21 30.75 -8.65
N GLU A 339 18.86 30.01 -9.54
CA GLU A 339 18.82 28.54 -9.55
C GLU A 339 19.38 27.93 -8.26
N ILE A 340 20.51 28.46 -7.75
CA ILE A 340 21.07 28.00 -6.47
C ILE A 340 20.15 28.40 -5.30
N ALA A 341 19.59 29.60 -5.31
CA ALA A 341 18.66 30.03 -4.26
C ALA A 341 17.39 29.16 -4.22
N THR A 342 16.84 28.79 -5.38
CA THR A 342 15.71 27.86 -5.47
C THR A 342 16.08 26.48 -4.92
N LEU A 343 17.23 25.94 -5.31
CA LEU A 343 17.69 24.65 -4.83
C LEU A 343 17.91 24.66 -3.31
N VAL A 344 18.54 25.70 -2.76
CA VAL A 344 18.74 25.84 -1.31
C VAL A 344 17.39 25.97 -0.59
N TYR A 345 16.43 26.68 -1.17
CA TYR A 345 15.07 26.76 -0.62
C TYR A 345 14.39 25.38 -0.59
N ASP A 346 14.47 24.59 -1.65
CA ASP A 346 13.86 23.25 -1.66
C ASP A 346 14.56 22.30 -0.68
N LEU A 347 15.88 22.40 -0.52
CA LEU A 347 16.61 21.65 0.51
C LEU A 347 16.24 22.08 1.93
N ASP A 348 15.99 23.37 2.14
CA ASP A 348 15.47 23.89 3.40
C ASP A 348 14.11 23.29 3.73
N GLN A 349 13.22 23.15 2.74
CA GLN A 349 11.95 22.45 2.89
C GLN A 349 12.13 20.97 3.22
N ILE A 350 13.05 20.28 2.54
CA ILE A 350 13.39 18.88 2.85
C ILE A 350 13.88 18.77 4.30
N CYS A 351 14.76 19.66 4.77
CA CYS A 351 15.21 19.66 6.17
C CYS A 351 14.06 19.81 7.16
N ASN A 352 13.13 20.74 6.91
CA ASN A 352 11.97 20.93 7.78
C ASN A 352 11.09 19.65 7.83
N LEU A 353 10.92 18.95 6.71
CA LEU A 353 10.22 17.66 6.65
C LEU A 353 10.97 16.56 7.40
N LEU A 354 12.31 16.52 7.30
CA LEU A 354 13.15 15.56 8.04
C LEU A 354 13.09 15.80 9.56
N PHE A 355 13.02 17.06 10.00
CA PHE A 355 12.85 17.38 11.43
C PHE A 355 11.46 16.98 11.92
N GLN A 356 10.42 17.14 11.11
CA GLN A 356 9.10 16.58 11.42
C GLN A 356 9.15 15.05 11.50
N PHE A 357 9.88 14.39 10.59
CA PHE A 357 10.09 12.95 10.63
C PHE A 357 10.81 12.50 11.91
N GLN A 358 11.83 13.24 12.37
CA GLN A 358 12.52 12.96 13.62
C GLN A 358 11.57 12.99 14.83
N SER A 359 10.69 13.99 14.90
CA SER A 359 9.71 14.10 16.00
C SER A 359 8.79 12.88 16.06
N LEU A 360 8.39 12.36 14.88
CA LEU A 360 7.59 11.13 14.76
C LEU A 360 8.34 9.90 15.29
N THR A 361 9.66 9.83 15.08
CA THR A 361 10.52 8.75 15.57
C THR A 361 10.71 8.83 17.08
N GLN A 362 10.83 10.02 17.66
CA GLN A 362 10.95 10.22 19.12
C GLN A 362 9.66 9.78 19.86
N GLU A 363 8.49 10.18 19.36
CA GLU A 363 7.19 9.72 19.89
C GLU A 363 7.03 8.19 19.83
N LYS A 364 7.69 7.51 18.89
CA LYS A 364 7.66 6.04 18.80
C LYS A 364 8.50 5.38 19.90
N ASN A 365 9.66 5.93 20.21
CA ASN A 365 10.54 5.36 21.22
C ASN A 365 9.96 5.51 22.64
N GLU A 366 9.24 6.60 22.92
CA GLU A 366 8.56 6.81 24.21
C GLU A 366 7.41 5.82 24.48
N ASP A 367 6.69 5.36 23.45
CA ASP A 367 5.61 4.35 23.58
C ASP A 367 6.11 2.90 23.79
N THR A 368 7.42 2.69 23.59
CA THR A 368 8.06 1.37 23.60
C THR A 368 8.78 1.08 24.93
N GLN A 369 9.06 2.11 25.73
CA GLN A 369 9.48 2.01 27.14
C GLN A 369 8.27 1.88 28.07
#